data_AF-A0A8T0TE18-F1
#
_entry.id   AF-A0A8T0TE18-F1
#
_cell.length_a   1.000
_cell.length_b   1.000
_cell.length_c   1.000
_cell.angle_alpha   90.00
_cell.angle_beta   90.00
_cell.angle_gamma   90.00
#
_symmetry.space_group_name_H-M   'P 1'
#
loop_
_entity.id
_entity.type
_entity.pdbx_description
1 polymer ?
#
loop_
_entity_poly.entity_id
_entity_poly.type
_entity_poly.pdbx_seq_one_letter_code
_entity_poly.pdbx_strand_id
1 'polypeptide(L)'
;MASLADISLSYNHLQGPVPTFSPAVAADVVAGNGFCLDEPGPCDAQVSALLQVAEGFGYPLNLSRSWAGNDACSGWLGVVCDASEVTILGLTNYNLSGTISTAIANLTGLRKLDLAGNRLTGEIPDALAALPNLVLVDVRNNRLTGKLPKFRASVDVSAEGNSSPSLGSHHGSGQGSLDDGSSPSSDSAADASSKLSAGNCYSWHCRSCACFLDGQLDCKISCFSS
;
A
#
# COMPACT_ATOMS: atom_id res chain seq x y z
N MET A 1 -24.68 -41.00 -10.69
CA MET A 1 -24.07 -39.67 -10.57
C MET A 1 -23.04 -39.76 -9.46
N ALA A 2 -21.79 -39.37 -9.73
CA ALA A 2 -20.78 -39.28 -8.68
C ALA A 2 -21.01 -37.97 -7.90
N SER A 3 -21.17 -38.07 -6.59
CA SER A 3 -21.21 -36.93 -5.68
C SER A 3 -19.86 -36.82 -4.98
N LEU A 4 -19.40 -35.59 -4.72
CA LEU A 4 -18.21 -35.34 -3.92
C LEU A 4 -18.42 -35.92 -2.51
N ALA A 5 -17.52 -36.79 -2.08
CA ALA A 5 -17.60 -37.47 -0.78
C ALA A 5 -16.52 -36.98 0.19
N ASP A 6 -15.33 -36.63 -0.32
CA ASP A 6 -14.17 -36.24 0.49
C ASP A 6 -13.54 -34.97 -0.07
N ILE A 7 -13.15 -34.06 0.83
CA ILE A 7 -12.38 -32.86 0.51
C ILE A 7 -11.28 -32.66 1.57
N SER A 8 -10.07 -32.36 1.12
CA SER A 8 -8.97 -31.96 2.00
C SER A 8 -8.44 -30.61 1.54
N LEU A 9 -8.47 -29.65 2.46
CA LEU A 9 -7.99 -28.29 2.29
C LEU A 9 -6.87 -27.97 3.28
N SER A 10 -6.34 -28.97 3.99
CA SER A 10 -5.29 -28.76 4.98
C SER A 10 -3.99 -28.21 4.36
N TYR A 11 -3.24 -27.44 5.15
CA TYR A 11 -1.94 -26.85 4.80
C TYR A 11 -1.96 -25.90 3.60
N ASN A 12 -3.06 -25.17 3.40
CA ASN A 12 -3.20 -24.19 2.32
C ASN A 12 -3.08 -22.73 2.79
N HIS A 13 -2.84 -22.48 4.09
CA HIS A 13 -2.84 -21.15 4.68
C HIS A 13 -4.15 -20.36 4.40
N LEU A 14 -5.28 -21.07 4.34
CA LEU A 14 -6.59 -20.43 4.19
C LEU A 14 -6.92 -19.61 5.43
N GLN A 15 -7.61 -18.50 5.25
CA GLN A 15 -7.99 -17.58 6.33
C GLN A 15 -9.48 -17.27 6.26
N GLY A 16 -10.03 -16.75 7.35
CA GLY A 16 -11.44 -16.37 7.44
C GLY A 16 -12.28 -17.36 8.23
N PRO A 17 -13.61 -17.31 8.05
CA PRO A 17 -14.49 -18.28 8.69
C PRO A 17 -14.26 -19.67 8.10
N VAL A 18 -14.40 -20.71 8.93
CA VAL A 18 -14.34 -22.09 8.45
C VAL A 18 -15.45 -22.31 7.42
N PRO A 19 -15.13 -22.86 6.23
CA PRO A 19 -16.12 -23.13 5.20
C PRO A 19 -17.11 -24.22 5.66
N THR A 20 -18.36 -24.08 5.25
CA THR A 20 -19.41 -25.07 5.51
C THR A 20 -19.55 -26.05 4.35
N PHE A 21 -19.70 -27.33 4.67
CA PHE A 21 -19.94 -28.39 3.70
C PHE A 21 -21.25 -29.12 4.01
N SER A 22 -21.79 -29.81 3.01
CA SER A 22 -22.91 -30.73 3.23
C SER A 22 -22.49 -31.85 4.20
N PRO A 23 -23.38 -32.33 5.10
CA PRO A 23 -23.06 -33.42 6.03
C PRO A 23 -22.60 -34.73 5.36
N ALA A 24 -22.88 -34.89 4.06
CA ALA A 24 -22.44 -36.03 3.27
C ALA A 24 -20.95 -35.96 2.82
N VAL A 25 -20.28 -34.83 3.06
CA VAL A 25 -18.89 -34.59 2.67
C VAL A 25 -17.99 -34.65 3.91
N ALA A 26 -17.03 -35.57 3.91
CA ALA A 26 -15.96 -35.57 4.88
C ALA A 26 -14.93 -34.49 4.50
N ALA A 27 -14.71 -33.52 5.38
CA ALA A 27 -13.86 -32.36 5.12
C ALA A 27 -12.72 -32.24 6.14
N ASP A 28 -11.46 -32.29 5.66
CA ASP A 28 -10.28 -31.95 6.45
C ASP A 28 -9.85 -30.52 6.13
N VAL A 29 -10.17 -29.56 7.00
CA VAL A 29 -9.95 -28.13 6.74
C VAL A 29 -9.12 -27.43 7.79
N VAL A 30 -9.00 -27.92 9.02
CA VAL A 30 -8.38 -27.13 10.09
C VAL A 30 -6.85 -27.14 10.03
N ALA A 31 -6.24 -28.29 9.75
CA ALA A 31 -4.79 -28.45 9.84
C ALA A 31 -4.05 -27.51 8.87
N GLY A 32 -3.10 -26.71 9.38
CA GLY A 32 -2.24 -25.85 8.56
C GLY A 32 -2.93 -24.64 7.91
N ASN A 33 -4.18 -24.33 8.29
CA ASN A 33 -4.89 -23.11 7.92
C ASN A 33 -4.99 -22.14 9.11
N GLY A 34 -5.27 -20.87 8.82
CA GLY A 34 -5.40 -19.78 9.78
C GLY A 34 -6.84 -19.30 9.93
N PHE A 35 -7.81 -20.22 10.01
CA PHE A 35 -9.20 -19.85 10.22
C PHE A 35 -9.42 -19.17 11.58
N CYS A 36 -10.46 -18.34 11.65
CA CYS A 36 -10.76 -17.56 12.84
C CYS A 36 -11.26 -18.45 14.00
N LEU A 37 -12.18 -19.37 13.71
CA LEU A 37 -12.89 -20.22 14.67
C LEU A 37 -12.81 -21.67 14.19
N ASP A 38 -12.92 -22.63 15.10
CA ASP A 38 -13.00 -24.06 14.73
C ASP A 38 -14.37 -24.42 14.12
N GLU A 39 -15.40 -23.62 14.43
CA GLU A 39 -16.76 -23.79 13.93
C GLU A 39 -17.18 -22.60 13.03
N PRO A 40 -18.13 -22.81 12.10
CA PRO A 40 -18.65 -21.74 11.26
C PRO A 40 -19.26 -20.61 12.10
N GLY A 41 -18.71 -19.41 11.98
CA GLY A 41 -19.20 -18.23 12.67
C GLY A 41 -18.56 -16.97 12.13
N PRO A 42 -19.12 -15.78 12.41
CA PRO A 42 -18.44 -14.55 12.08
C PRO A 42 -17.13 -14.49 12.89
N CYS A 43 -16.04 -14.12 12.22
CA CYS A 43 -14.82 -13.77 12.93
C CYS A 43 -15.06 -12.52 13.79
N ASP A 44 -14.13 -12.24 14.70
CA ASP A 44 -14.02 -10.94 15.34
C ASP A 44 -14.07 -9.81 14.29
N ALA A 45 -14.63 -8.66 14.66
CA ALA A 45 -14.86 -7.58 13.73
C ALA A 45 -13.54 -6.99 13.18
N GLN A 46 -12.51 -6.86 14.02
CA GLN A 46 -11.20 -6.37 13.61
C GLN A 46 -10.48 -7.40 12.73
N VAL A 47 -10.59 -8.68 13.08
CA VAL A 47 -10.10 -9.81 12.27
C VAL A 47 -10.76 -9.79 10.89
N SER A 48 -12.09 -9.69 10.82
CA SER A 48 -12.84 -9.63 9.56
C SER A 48 -12.40 -8.43 8.69
N ALA A 49 -12.22 -7.27 9.31
CA ALA A 49 -11.75 -6.07 8.63
C ALA A 49 -10.35 -6.28 8.04
N LEU A 50 -9.41 -6.80 8.84
CA LEU A 50 -8.05 -7.10 8.39
C LEU A 50 -8.04 -8.17 7.28
N LEU A 51 -8.85 -9.20 7.35
CA LEU A 51 -8.91 -10.20 6.27
C LEU A 51 -9.41 -9.61 4.94
N GLN A 52 -10.34 -8.64 4.95
CA GLN A 52 -10.72 -7.88 3.75
C GLN A 52 -9.59 -6.93 3.28
N VAL A 53 -8.73 -6.47 4.19
CA VAL A 53 -7.50 -5.76 3.82
C VAL A 53 -6.53 -6.71 3.12
N ALA A 54 -6.34 -7.92 3.64
CA ALA A 54 -5.53 -8.95 2.99
C ALA A 54 -6.08 -9.34 1.61
N GLU A 55 -7.41 -9.41 1.45
CA GLU A 55 -8.06 -9.60 0.16
C GLU A 55 -7.69 -8.50 -0.84
N GLY A 56 -7.74 -7.23 -0.41
CA GLY A 56 -7.29 -6.09 -1.22
C GLY A 56 -5.83 -6.23 -1.69
N PHE A 57 -4.99 -6.86 -0.87
CA PHE A 57 -3.59 -7.15 -1.22
C PHE A 57 -3.39 -8.42 -2.06
N GLY A 58 -4.45 -9.16 -2.34
CA GLY A 58 -4.40 -10.44 -3.06
C GLY A 58 -3.94 -11.62 -2.20
N TYR A 59 -4.26 -11.62 -0.91
CA TYR A 59 -3.91 -12.67 0.07
C TYR A 59 -2.42 -13.05 0.06
N PRO A 60 -1.53 -12.09 0.39
CA PRO A 60 -0.09 -12.31 0.33
C PRO A 60 0.35 -13.36 1.38
N LEU A 61 1.23 -14.28 0.97
CA LEU A 61 1.61 -15.47 1.75
C LEU A 61 2.25 -15.16 3.12
N ASN A 62 2.97 -14.05 3.22
CA ASN A 62 3.56 -13.60 4.48
C ASN A 62 2.49 -13.21 5.51
N LEU A 63 1.38 -12.60 5.07
CA LEU A 63 0.25 -12.31 5.96
C LEU A 63 -0.49 -13.60 6.30
N SER A 64 -0.77 -14.47 5.33
CA SER A 64 -1.54 -15.69 5.59
C SER A 64 -0.87 -16.68 6.55
N ARG A 65 0.47 -16.64 6.64
CA ARG A 65 1.23 -17.40 7.64
C ARG A 65 1.16 -16.84 9.05
N SER A 66 0.90 -15.55 9.20
CA SER A 66 0.91 -14.87 10.50
C SER A 66 -0.50 -14.58 11.03
N TRP A 67 -1.42 -14.20 10.15
CA TRP A 67 -2.76 -13.74 10.48
C TRP A 67 -3.69 -14.94 10.63
N ALA A 68 -3.54 -15.65 11.75
CA ALA A 68 -4.32 -16.84 12.08
C ALA A 68 -5.08 -16.65 13.41
N GLY A 69 -6.22 -17.32 13.54
CA GLY A 69 -7.06 -17.26 14.74
C GLY A 69 -7.98 -16.03 14.79
N ASN A 70 -8.72 -15.89 15.88
CA ASN A 70 -9.75 -14.85 16.05
C ASN A 70 -9.30 -13.61 16.83
N ASP A 71 -8.00 -13.40 16.98
CA ASP A 71 -7.47 -12.25 17.72
C ASP A 71 -6.27 -11.66 16.99
N ALA A 72 -6.47 -10.52 16.32
CA ALA A 72 -5.41 -9.81 15.61
C ALA A 72 -4.33 -9.26 16.56
N CYS A 73 -4.64 -9.08 17.85
CA CYS A 73 -3.70 -8.57 18.84
C CYS A 73 -2.76 -9.65 19.39
N SER A 74 -2.99 -10.92 19.04
CA SER A 74 -2.15 -12.06 19.42
C SER A 74 -0.87 -12.19 18.56
N GLY A 75 -0.27 -11.06 18.17
CA GLY A 75 1.04 -11.01 17.49
C GLY A 75 0.98 -11.11 15.96
N TRP A 76 -0.13 -10.70 15.34
CA TRP A 76 -0.21 -10.62 13.88
C TRP A 76 0.83 -9.67 13.30
N LEU A 77 1.46 -10.09 12.20
CA LEU A 77 2.48 -9.31 11.50
C LEU A 77 1.96 -7.93 11.14
N GLY A 78 2.69 -6.90 11.57
CA GLY A 78 2.36 -5.50 11.29
C GLY A 78 1.18 -4.95 12.10
N VAL A 79 0.57 -5.72 13.00
CA VAL A 79 -0.52 -5.25 13.86
C VAL A 79 0.02 -4.89 15.24
N VAL A 80 -0.32 -3.70 15.73
CA VAL A 80 -0.07 -3.30 17.12
C VAL A 80 -1.38 -2.87 17.74
N CYS A 81 -1.65 -3.37 18.95
CA CYS A 81 -2.86 -3.06 19.68
C CYS A 81 -2.58 -2.26 20.95
N ASP A 82 -3.60 -1.50 21.35
CA ASP A 82 -3.71 -0.90 22.68
C ASP A 82 -5.05 -1.36 23.28
N ALA A 83 -5.03 -1.95 24.47
CA ALA A 83 -6.22 -2.51 25.12
C ALA A 83 -7.13 -3.37 24.20
N SER A 84 -6.53 -4.26 23.41
CA SER A 84 -7.21 -5.14 22.43
C SER A 84 -7.84 -4.44 21.21
N GLU A 85 -7.57 -3.15 21.01
CA GLU A 85 -7.96 -2.39 19.83
C GLU A 85 -6.74 -2.19 18.91
N VAL A 86 -6.89 -2.45 17.62
CA VAL A 86 -5.85 -2.25 16.61
C VAL A 86 -5.59 -0.76 16.45
N THR A 87 -4.38 -0.33 16.82
CA THR A 87 -3.97 1.08 16.76
C THR A 87 -2.94 1.36 15.67
N ILE A 88 -2.19 0.35 15.23
CA ILE A 88 -1.21 0.49 14.16
C ILE A 88 -1.33 -0.69 13.20
N LEU A 89 -1.39 -0.38 11.91
CA LEU A 89 -1.17 -1.33 10.82
C LEU A 89 0.07 -0.88 10.04
N GLY A 90 1.20 -1.53 10.31
CA GLY A 90 2.51 -1.24 9.72
C GLY A 90 2.99 -2.37 8.82
N LEU A 91 2.86 -2.18 7.51
CA LEU A 91 3.24 -3.12 6.47
C LEU A 91 4.18 -2.49 5.44
N THR A 92 5.18 -1.74 5.91
CA THR A 92 6.22 -1.14 5.08
C THR A 92 7.11 -2.20 4.41
N ASN A 93 7.41 -2.05 3.12
CA ASN A 93 8.34 -2.91 2.37
C ASN A 93 8.00 -4.41 2.36
N TYR A 94 6.73 -4.79 2.44
CA TYR A 94 6.30 -6.20 2.36
C TYR A 94 6.03 -6.68 0.92
N ASN A 95 6.40 -5.88 -0.08
CA ASN A 95 6.20 -6.21 -1.49
C ASN A 95 4.72 -6.46 -1.84
N LEU A 96 3.81 -5.80 -1.11
CA LEU A 96 2.37 -5.94 -1.29
C LEU A 96 1.93 -5.39 -2.65
N SER A 97 0.95 -6.02 -3.27
CA SER A 97 0.30 -5.58 -4.52
C SER A 97 -1.19 -5.40 -4.32
N GLY A 98 -1.96 -5.12 -5.37
CA GLY A 98 -3.41 -4.95 -5.27
C GLY A 98 -3.81 -3.53 -4.86
N THR A 99 -4.87 -3.39 -4.06
CA THR A 99 -5.48 -2.11 -3.70
C THR A 99 -5.65 -1.99 -2.18
N ILE A 100 -5.82 -0.75 -1.71
CA ILE A 100 -6.15 -0.46 -0.31
C ILE A 100 -7.65 -0.68 -0.13
N SER A 101 -8.05 -1.66 0.68
CA SER A 101 -9.47 -1.96 0.94
C SER A 101 -10.14 -0.86 1.77
N THR A 102 -11.41 -0.57 1.47
CA THR A 102 -12.25 0.34 2.29
C THR A 102 -12.48 -0.21 3.70
N ALA A 103 -12.32 -1.53 3.90
CA ALA A 103 -12.47 -2.18 5.19
C ALA A 103 -11.50 -1.68 6.28
N ILE A 104 -10.40 -1.00 5.90
CA ILE A 104 -9.52 -0.29 6.86
C ILE A 104 -10.32 0.68 7.73
N ALA A 105 -11.39 1.28 7.20
CA ALA A 105 -12.22 2.22 7.94
C ALA A 105 -13.02 1.58 9.08
N ASN A 106 -13.14 0.24 9.13
CA ASN A 106 -13.77 -0.49 10.24
C ASN A 106 -12.84 -0.61 11.45
N LEU A 107 -11.55 -0.31 11.32
CA LEU A 107 -10.58 -0.29 12.42
C LEU A 107 -10.66 1.07 13.13
N THR A 108 -11.72 1.29 13.91
CA THR A 108 -12.02 2.61 14.49
C THR A 108 -10.96 3.12 15.48
N GLY A 109 -10.21 2.22 16.12
CA GLY A 109 -9.06 2.56 16.94
C GLY A 109 -7.78 2.88 16.17
N LEU A 110 -7.75 2.73 14.85
CA LEU A 110 -6.53 2.91 14.06
C LEU A 110 -6.00 4.35 14.16
N ARG A 111 -4.74 4.46 14.58
CA ARG A 111 -4.01 5.71 14.74
C ARG A 111 -2.97 5.90 13.66
N LYS A 112 -2.28 4.83 13.26
CA LYS A 112 -1.22 4.87 12.27
C LYS A 112 -1.42 3.79 11.21
N LEU A 113 -1.40 4.20 9.95
CA LEU A 113 -1.35 3.32 8.80
C LEU A 113 -0.03 3.57 8.06
N ASP A 114 0.80 2.55 7.96
CA ASP A 114 2.05 2.61 7.21
C ASP A 114 2.08 1.48 6.18
N LEU A 115 1.96 1.83 4.90
CA LEU A 115 1.99 0.93 3.75
C LEU A 115 3.11 1.34 2.78
N ALA A 116 4.11 2.09 3.24
CA ALA A 116 5.12 2.66 2.35
C ALA A 116 6.04 1.60 1.72
N GLY A 117 6.56 1.89 0.52
CA GLY A 117 7.52 1.01 -0.15
C GLY A 117 6.91 -0.30 -0.65
N ASN A 118 5.63 -0.29 -1.03
CA ASN A 118 4.95 -1.45 -1.63
C ASN A 118 4.69 -1.21 -3.13
N ARG A 119 3.88 -2.08 -3.75
CA ARG A 119 3.47 -2.02 -5.15
C ARG A 119 1.95 -1.84 -5.27
N LEU A 120 1.33 -1.18 -4.28
CA LEU A 120 -0.11 -0.95 -4.23
C LEU A 120 -0.55 -0.03 -5.36
N THR A 121 -1.73 -0.29 -5.91
CA THR A 121 -2.34 0.40 -7.04
C THR A 121 -3.75 0.87 -6.67
N GLY A 122 -4.42 1.58 -7.57
CA GLY A 122 -5.75 2.15 -7.32
C GLY A 122 -5.67 3.42 -6.48
N GLU A 123 -6.80 3.80 -5.89
CA GLU A 123 -6.94 5.03 -5.12
C GLU A 123 -6.81 4.79 -3.61
N ILE A 124 -6.51 5.85 -2.86
CA ILE A 124 -6.59 5.83 -1.39
C ILE A 124 -8.07 6.02 -1.04
N PRO A 125 -8.73 5.09 -0.32
CA PRO A 125 -10.16 5.19 -0.08
C PRO A 125 -10.52 6.40 0.78
N ASP A 126 -11.55 7.15 0.38
CA ASP A 126 -12.05 8.30 1.14
C ASP A 126 -12.48 7.94 2.57
N ALA A 127 -12.91 6.69 2.78
CA ALA A 127 -13.29 6.17 4.09
C ALA A 127 -12.14 6.23 5.12
N LEU A 128 -10.86 6.22 4.70
CA LEU A 128 -9.73 6.39 5.63
C LEU A 128 -9.76 7.77 6.30
N ALA A 129 -10.24 8.81 5.61
CA ALA A 129 -10.32 10.16 6.16
C ALA A 129 -11.39 10.29 7.27
N ALA A 130 -12.32 9.32 7.36
CA ALA A 130 -13.37 9.30 8.38
C ALA A 130 -12.93 8.66 9.71
N LEU A 131 -11.74 8.05 9.78
CA LEU A 131 -11.26 7.37 10.97
C LEU A 131 -11.04 8.38 12.13
N PRO A 132 -11.69 8.18 13.29
CA PRO A 132 -11.75 9.19 14.35
C PRO A 132 -10.45 9.35 15.13
N ASN A 133 -9.56 8.34 15.09
CA ASN A 133 -8.31 8.33 15.86
C ASN A 133 -7.04 8.41 14.99
N LEU A 134 -7.20 8.46 13.67
CA LEU A 134 -6.09 8.48 12.73
C LEU A 134 -5.26 9.75 12.91
N VAL A 135 -3.93 9.59 12.96
CA VAL A 135 -2.95 10.68 13.09
C VAL A 135 -1.83 10.58 12.05
N LEU A 136 -1.61 9.40 11.45
CA LEU A 136 -0.56 9.20 10.45
C LEU A 136 -1.03 8.24 9.36
N VAL A 137 -0.81 8.62 8.11
CA VAL A 137 -0.95 7.78 6.91
C VAL A 137 0.32 7.92 6.08
N ASP A 138 1.11 6.86 5.99
CA ASP A 138 2.26 6.79 5.08
C ASP A 138 1.99 5.75 3.98
N VAL A 139 1.87 6.22 2.75
CA VAL A 139 1.67 5.39 1.55
C VAL A 139 2.71 5.70 0.47
N ARG A 140 3.84 6.30 0.88
CA ARG A 140 4.92 6.68 -0.05
C ARG A 140 5.45 5.49 -0.84
N ASN A 141 6.04 5.78 -2.00
CA ASN A 141 6.73 4.79 -2.84
C ASN A 141 5.85 3.58 -3.17
N ASN A 142 4.65 3.85 -3.69
CA ASN A 142 3.72 2.87 -4.23
C ASN A 142 3.38 3.23 -5.69
N ARG A 143 2.31 2.64 -6.25
CA ARG A 143 1.80 2.93 -7.61
C ARG A 143 0.35 3.45 -7.53
N LEU A 144 0.02 4.16 -6.46
CA LEU A 144 -1.31 4.71 -6.23
C LEU A 144 -1.60 5.86 -7.20
N THR A 145 -2.88 6.01 -7.50
CA THR A 145 -3.45 7.00 -8.41
C THR A 145 -4.62 7.71 -7.74
N GLY A 146 -5.24 8.67 -8.44
CA GLY A 146 -6.41 9.36 -7.94
C GLY A 146 -6.09 10.51 -6.97
N LYS A 147 -7.14 11.11 -6.42
CA LYS A 147 -7.00 12.27 -5.53
C LYS A 147 -6.75 11.80 -4.10
N LEU A 148 -5.99 12.58 -3.34
CA LEU A 148 -5.87 12.36 -1.92
C LEU A 148 -7.21 12.68 -1.22
N PRO A 149 -7.70 11.80 -0.34
CA PRO A 149 -8.85 12.09 0.52
C PRO A 149 -8.64 13.37 1.33
N LYS A 150 -9.76 14.02 1.70
CA LYS A 150 -9.73 15.22 2.55
C LYS A 150 -9.56 14.85 4.01
N PHE A 151 -8.33 14.53 4.40
CA PHE A 151 -7.99 14.32 5.80
C PHE A 151 -8.13 15.61 6.62
N ARG A 152 -8.49 15.48 7.89
CA ARG A 152 -8.46 16.58 8.86
C ARG A 152 -7.02 17.03 9.12
N ALA A 153 -6.83 18.31 9.43
CA ALA A 153 -5.51 18.95 9.52
C ALA A 153 -4.53 18.33 10.55
N SER A 154 -5.02 17.55 11.51
CA SER A 154 -4.20 16.85 12.50
C SER A 154 -3.61 15.52 12.03
N VAL A 155 -3.97 15.06 10.82
CA VAL A 155 -3.45 13.82 10.24
C VAL A 155 -2.25 14.15 9.38
N ASP A 156 -1.11 13.57 9.71
CA ASP A 156 0.08 13.61 8.85
C ASP A 156 -0.08 12.60 7.70
N VAL A 157 0.04 13.07 6.46
CA VAL A 157 -0.20 12.25 5.27
C VAL A 157 1.00 12.37 4.34
N SER A 158 1.69 11.25 4.15
CA SER A 158 2.84 11.11 3.25
C SER A 158 2.46 10.21 2.08
N ALA A 159 2.51 10.75 0.86
CA ALA A 159 2.08 10.05 -0.36
C ALA A 159 3.05 10.20 -1.54
N GLU A 160 4.23 10.77 -1.32
CA GLU A 160 5.25 10.98 -2.34
C GLU A 160 5.68 9.67 -3.04
N GLY A 161 6.14 9.76 -4.29
CA GLY A 161 6.63 8.59 -5.03
C GLY A 161 5.54 7.68 -5.62
N ASN A 162 4.30 8.15 -5.72
CA ASN A 162 3.19 7.47 -6.40
C ASN A 162 2.88 8.10 -7.77
N SER A 163 2.12 7.40 -8.62
CA SER A 163 1.94 7.77 -10.03
C SER A 163 1.04 8.97 -10.30
N SER A 164 0.19 9.41 -9.35
CA SER A 164 -0.45 10.75 -9.33
C SER A 164 -1.28 10.98 -8.05
N PRO A 165 -0.72 11.02 -6.83
CA PRO A 165 -1.43 11.55 -5.67
C PRO A 165 -1.33 13.07 -5.72
N SER A 166 -2.11 13.73 -6.58
CA SER A 166 -2.07 15.20 -6.58
C SER A 166 -2.59 15.71 -5.24
N LEU A 167 -1.68 16.14 -4.36
CA LEU A 167 -2.00 17.13 -3.33
C LEU A 167 -2.46 18.36 -4.10
N GLY A 168 -3.73 18.73 -3.96
CA GLY A 168 -4.24 19.95 -4.57
C GLY A 168 -3.47 21.16 -4.06
N SER A 169 -2.43 21.59 -4.76
CA SER A 169 -1.80 22.88 -4.57
C SER A 169 -2.74 23.94 -5.14
N HIS A 170 -3.44 24.64 -4.24
CA HIS A 170 -4.07 25.91 -4.54
C HIS A 170 -2.99 26.93 -4.95
N HIS A 171 -2.66 26.99 -6.23
CA HIS A 171 -2.14 28.20 -6.87
C HIS A 171 -3.01 28.50 -8.09
N GLY A 172 -3.92 29.46 -7.89
CA GLY A 172 -4.66 30.07 -8.97
C GLY A 172 -3.75 31.03 -9.73
N SER A 173 -3.73 30.89 -11.04
CA SER A 173 -3.46 31.96 -11.99
C SER A 173 -3.87 31.46 -13.37
N GLY A 174 -4.91 32.10 -13.93
CA GLY A 174 -5.39 31.86 -15.28
C GLY A 174 -4.52 32.48 -16.36
N GLN A 175 -5.13 32.62 -17.54
CA GLN A 175 -4.59 32.92 -18.88
C GLN A 175 -4.04 31.67 -19.56
N GLY A 176 -4.35 31.37 -20.82
CA GLY A 176 -5.02 32.12 -21.89
C GLY A 176 -4.86 31.29 -23.18
N SER A 177 -5.79 31.47 -24.11
CA SER A 177 -6.02 30.67 -25.30
C SER A 177 -5.02 30.90 -26.45
N LEU A 178 -5.07 30.00 -27.45
CA LEU A 178 -4.75 30.12 -28.90
C LEU A 178 -3.36 29.65 -29.41
N ASP A 179 -3.42 28.59 -30.22
CA ASP A 179 -2.91 28.41 -31.60
C ASP A 179 -1.55 29.03 -31.99
N ASP A 180 -0.61 28.23 -32.54
CA ASP A 180 -0.45 28.01 -33.98
C ASP A 180 0.84 27.20 -34.27
N GLY A 181 0.83 26.41 -35.35
CA GLY A 181 1.96 25.59 -35.77
C GLY A 181 3.04 26.38 -36.50
N SER A 182 4.28 25.86 -36.49
CA SER A 182 5.24 25.83 -37.61
C SER A 182 6.63 25.40 -37.14
N SER A 183 7.16 24.32 -37.72
CA SER A 183 8.61 24.07 -37.79
C SER A 183 9.25 25.02 -38.81
N PRO A 184 10.54 25.36 -38.65
CA PRO A 184 11.51 24.86 -39.63
C PRO A 184 12.87 24.44 -39.02
N SER A 185 13.67 23.85 -39.91
CA SER A 185 14.91 23.09 -39.75
C SER A 185 16.22 23.90 -39.62
N SER A 186 17.23 23.23 -39.04
CA SER A 186 18.69 23.21 -39.35
C SER A 186 19.51 24.51 -39.42
N ASP A 187 20.49 24.70 -38.53
CA ASP A 187 21.92 24.38 -38.75
C ASP A 187 22.90 25.02 -37.74
N SER A 188 23.93 24.23 -37.39
CA SER A 188 25.32 24.60 -37.04
C SER A 188 25.70 25.22 -35.68
N ALA A 189 26.86 24.75 -35.21
CA ALA A 189 27.45 24.88 -33.89
C ALA A 189 28.21 26.20 -33.66
N ALA A 190 28.25 26.66 -32.40
CA ALA A 190 29.35 27.46 -31.87
C ALA A 190 29.46 27.32 -30.34
N ASP A 191 30.71 27.20 -29.91
CA ASP A 191 31.23 27.07 -28.55
C ASP A 191 31.12 28.40 -27.78
N ALA A 192 30.60 28.38 -26.54
CA ALA A 192 30.81 29.45 -25.56
C ALA A 192 30.44 28.97 -24.15
N SER A 193 31.45 28.88 -23.29
CA SER A 193 31.31 28.70 -21.85
C SER A 193 30.59 29.90 -21.22
N SER A 194 29.36 29.69 -20.73
CA SER A 194 28.72 30.61 -19.78
C SER A 194 27.56 29.94 -19.03
N LYS A 195 27.74 29.80 -17.71
CA LYS A 195 26.73 29.72 -16.62
C LYS A 195 25.32 29.23 -17.01
N LEU A 196 25.04 27.94 -16.82
CA LEU A 196 23.68 27.41 -16.82
C LEU A 196 23.01 27.66 -15.47
N SER A 197 21.95 28.47 -15.49
CA SER A 197 20.92 28.49 -14.45
C SER A 197 20.16 27.16 -14.45
N ALA A 198 19.58 26.82 -13.30
CA ALA A 198 18.85 25.58 -13.06
C ALA A 198 17.72 25.37 -14.10
N GLY A 199 17.97 24.51 -15.08
CA GLY A 199 17.01 24.06 -16.07
C GLY A 199 16.85 22.53 -16.02
N ASN A 200 15.65 22.10 -15.64
CA ASN A 200 15.01 20.80 -15.86
C ASN A 200 15.90 19.59 -16.25
N CYS A 201 16.25 18.78 -15.25
CA CYS A 201 16.79 17.42 -15.42
C CYS A 201 15.66 16.41 -15.68
N TYR A 202 15.19 16.29 -16.91
CA TYR A 202 14.38 15.15 -17.34
C TYR A 202 15.27 14.18 -18.11
N SER A 203 15.51 12.98 -17.55
CA SER A 203 16.29 11.85 -18.09
C SER A 203 17.78 11.73 -17.70
N TRP A 204 18.06 11.32 -16.45
CA TRP A 204 19.30 10.61 -16.09
C TRP A 204 18.97 9.41 -15.17
N HIS A 205 19.63 8.26 -15.38
CA HIS A 205 19.48 7.08 -14.51
C HIS A 205 20.62 7.04 -13.48
N CYS A 206 20.32 7.21 -12.18
CA CYS A 206 21.27 7.00 -11.09
C CYS A 206 21.44 5.50 -10.80
N ARG A 207 22.68 4.98 -10.76
CA ARG A 207 22.94 3.53 -10.63
C ARG A 207 23.52 3.02 -9.31
N SER A 208 23.88 3.85 -8.33
CA SER A 208 24.14 3.40 -6.93
C SER A 208 24.44 4.54 -5.97
N CYS A 209 23.99 4.41 -4.72
CA CYS A 209 24.52 5.13 -3.57
C CYS A 209 25.26 4.12 -2.68
N ALA A 210 26.47 4.45 -2.20
CA ALA A 210 27.19 3.68 -1.20
C ALA A 210 27.48 4.57 0.02
N CYS A 211 27.25 4.05 1.23
CA CYS A 211 27.53 4.75 2.48
C CYS A 211 28.98 4.50 2.93
N PHE A 212 29.70 5.56 3.32
CA PHE A 212 30.95 5.47 4.09
C PHE A 212 30.81 6.09 5.48
N LEU A 213 31.59 5.53 6.42
CA LEU A 213 31.42 5.52 7.88
C LEU A 213 31.70 6.83 8.64
N ASP A 214 31.37 8.01 8.10
CA ASP A 214 31.59 9.28 8.84
C ASP A 214 30.42 10.27 8.80
N GLY A 215 29.18 9.78 8.67
CA GLY A 215 27.99 10.55 9.07
C GLY A 215 27.66 11.81 8.25
N GLN A 216 28.36 12.10 7.16
CA GLN A 216 27.97 13.10 6.15
C GLN A 216 27.60 12.41 4.83
N LEU A 217 26.36 12.64 4.36
CA LEU A 217 25.85 12.19 3.05
C LEU A 217 26.44 13.09 1.96
N ASP A 218 27.57 12.70 1.39
CA ASP A 218 28.15 13.38 0.22
C ASP A 218 27.78 12.60 -1.06
N CYS A 219 26.65 12.97 -1.68
CA CYS A 219 26.19 12.37 -2.94
C CYS A 219 26.99 12.93 -4.12
N LYS A 220 28.14 12.33 -4.46
CA LYS A 220 28.79 12.59 -5.75
C LYS A 220 28.06 11.85 -6.87
N ILE A 221 27.24 12.59 -7.61
CA ILE A 221 26.63 12.14 -8.86
C ILE A 221 27.75 11.90 -9.88
N SER A 222 27.96 10.63 -10.27
CA SER A 222 28.82 10.29 -11.41
C SER A 222 27.91 9.92 -12.59
N CYS A 223 27.78 10.84 -13.56
CA CYS A 223 27.08 10.58 -14.82
C CYS A 223 28.08 10.07 -15.86
N PHE A 224 27.75 8.97 -16.54
CA PHE A 224 28.44 8.53 -17.76
C PHE A 224 27.49 8.68 -18.95
N SER A 225 27.99 9.14 -20.11
CA SER A 225 27.22 9.08 -21.35
C SER A 225 27.28 7.67 -21.93
N SER A 226 26.22 7.28 -22.64
CA SER A 226 26.34 6.24 -23.68
C SER A 226 27.05 6.81 -24.90
#